data_AF-A0A1W9NUJ3-F1
#
_entry.id   AF-A0A1W9NUJ3-F1
#
_cell.length_a   1.000
_cell.length_b   1.000
_cell.length_c   1.000
_cell.angle_alpha   90.00
_cell.angle_beta   90.00
_cell.angle_gamma   90.00
#
_symmetry.space_group_name_H-M   'P 1'
#
loop_
_entity.id
_entity.type
_entity.pdbx_description
1 polymer ?
#
loop_
_entity_poly.entity_id
_entity_poly.type
_entity_poly.pdbx_seq_one_letter_code
_entity_poly.pdbx_strand_id
1 'polypeptide(L)'
;MMNPRSLILIIGTSLFFTACSNTAPQIKQQPVKVKETNTTNYTAVPPPPKKKIVLKEVQDDNYSPEYMYPEDKYKKDKLVETATETPVEAVTPSMSREECIGMIGQEKFDKYTEMFGNESASIKRCTLLKSMQKG
;
A
#
# COMPACT_ATOMS: atom_id res chain seq x y z
N MET A 1 16.10 -49.55 32.50
CA MET A 1 15.80 -48.93 33.81
C MET A 1 15.56 -47.45 33.58
N MET A 2 14.33 -46.97 33.74
CA MET A 2 13.95 -45.59 33.44
C MET A 2 14.17 -44.72 34.68
N ASN A 3 14.85 -43.58 34.52
CA ASN A 3 15.27 -42.71 35.62
C ASN A 3 14.04 -42.04 36.29
N PRO A 4 13.89 -42.09 37.62
CA PRO A 4 12.67 -41.63 38.30
C PRO A 4 12.40 -40.13 38.11
N ARG A 5 13.44 -39.33 37.83
CA ARG A 5 13.31 -37.90 37.50
C ARG A 5 12.73 -37.64 36.11
N SER A 6 12.97 -38.55 35.16
CA SER A 6 12.44 -38.44 33.79
C SER A 6 10.96 -38.80 33.71
N LEU A 7 10.48 -39.64 34.62
CA LEU A 7 9.06 -40.04 34.70
C LEU A 7 8.17 -38.88 35.16
N ILE A 8 8.67 -38.03 36.09
CA ILE A 8 7.93 -36.87 36.61
C ILE A 8 7.75 -35.79 35.55
N LEU A 9 8.76 -35.57 34.69
CA LEU A 9 8.68 -34.59 33.60
C LEU A 9 7.67 -34.99 32.52
N ILE A 10 7.54 -36.28 32.21
CA ILE A 10 6.60 -36.78 31.19
C ILE A 10 5.14 -36.71 31.68
N ILE A 11 4.90 -36.94 32.98
CA ILE A 11 3.56 -36.84 33.58
C ILE A 11 3.10 -35.37 33.70
N GLY A 12 4.01 -34.43 33.91
CA GLY A 12 3.69 -33.00 33.96
C GLY A 12 3.22 -32.42 32.63
N THR A 13 3.75 -32.92 31.50
CA THR A 13 3.44 -32.39 30.16
C THR A 13 2.16 -32.95 29.54
N SER A 14 1.63 -34.09 30.01
CA SER A 14 0.41 -34.70 29.45
C SER A 14 -0.90 -34.14 30.02
N LEU A 15 -0.84 -33.36 31.10
CA LEU A 15 -2.02 -32.73 31.72
C LEU A 15 -2.44 -31.38 31.08
N PHE A 16 -1.64 -30.81 30.18
CA PHE A 16 -1.93 -29.51 29.55
C PHE A 16 -2.61 -29.58 28.18
N PHE A 17 -2.80 -30.78 27.60
CA PHE A 17 -3.35 -30.92 26.24
C PHE A 17 -4.84 -31.36 26.17
N THR A 18 -5.51 -31.62 27.29
CA THR A 18 -6.90 -32.15 27.28
C THR A 18 -8.01 -31.10 27.32
N ALA A 19 -7.70 -29.80 27.30
CA ALA A 19 -8.69 -28.73 27.46
C ALA A 19 -9.01 -27.90 26.19
N CYS A 20 -8.54 -28.30 25.01
CA CYS A 20 -8.93 -27.67 23.73
C CYS A 20 -9.91 -28.54 22.94
N SER A 21 -11.01 -28.96 23.56
CA SER A 21 -12.16 -29.53 22.85
C SER A 21 -13.06 -28.40 22.37
N ASN A 22 -12.81 -27.92 21.16
CA ASN A 22 -13.61 -26.89 20.49
C ASN A 22 -14.90 -27.52 19.93
N THR A 23 -15.81 -27.93 20.82
CA THR A 23 -17.14 -28.39 20.42
C THR A 23 -18.09 -27.22 20.53
N ALA A 24 -18.21 -26.46 19.46
CA ALA A 24 -19.24 -25.42 19.35
C ALA A 24 -20.64 -26.07 19.46
N PRO A 25 -21.59 -25.50 20.22
CA PRO A 25 -22.94 -26.03 20.28
C PRO A 25 -23.60 -25.92 18.90
N GLN A 26 -24.00 -27.06 18.34
CA GLN A 26 -24.78 -27.14 17.11
C GLN A 26 -26.20 -26.61 17.38
N ILE A 27 -26.42 -25.34 17.09
CA ILE A 27 -27.75 -24.73 17.12
C ILE A 27 -28.54 -25.31 15.93
N LYS A 28 -29.56 -26.12 16.21
CA LYS A 28 -30.52 -26.58 15.19
C LYS A 28 -31.29 -25.36 14.68
N GLN A 29 -31.00 -24.95 13.45
CA GLN A 29 -31.75 -23.89 12.78
C GLN A 29 -33.16 -24.41 12.47
N GLN A 30 -34.18 -23.80 13.07
CA GLN A 30 -35.55 -23.96 12.61
C GLN A 30 -35.74 -23.15 11.32
N PRO A 31 -36.45 -23.67 10.31
CA PRO A 31 -36.76 -22.91 9.11
C PRO A 31 -37.73 -21.77 9.46
N VAL A 32 -37.21 -20.55 9.48
CA VAL A 32 -38.01 -19.33 9.54
C VAL A 32 -38.76 -19.23 8.20
N LYS A 33 -40.10 -19.30 8.23
CA LYS A 33 -40.92 -18.94 7.07
C LYS A 33 -40.76 -17.44 6.80
N VAL A 34 -39.86 -17.10 5.90
CA VAL A 34 -39.76 -15.76 5.33
C VAL A 34 -41.04 -15.53 4.54
N LYS A 35 -41.95 -14.69 5.04
CA LYS A 35 -42.98 -14.11 4.19
C LYS A 35 -42.27 -13.12 3.27
N GLU A 36 -42.17 -13.47 2.00
CA GLU A 36 -41.79 -12.53 0.95
C GLU A 36 -42.76 -11.34 0.98
N THR A 37 -42.29 -10.23 1.52
CA THR A 37 -42.90 -8.92 1.28
C THR A 37 -42.12 -8.33 0.13
N ASN A 38 -42.57 -8.65 -1.09
CA ASN A 38 -42.05 -8.00 -2.29
C ASN A 38 -42.63 -6.59 -2.36
N THR A 39 -42.09 -5.68 -1.55
CA THR A 39 -42.32 -4.25 -1.71
C THR A 39 -41.13 -3.70 -2.47
N THR A 40 -41.15 -3.92 -3.78
CA THR A 40 -40.24 -3.26 -4.70
C THR A 40 -40.69 -1.81 -4.88
N ASN A 41 -40.21 -0.93 -3.98
CA ASN A 41 -40.32 0.51 -4.17
C ASN A 41 -39.35 0.92 -5.28
N TYR A 42 -39.82 0.87 -6.53
CA TYR A 42 -39.08 1.44 -7.65
C TYR A 42 -39.19 2.96 -7.60
N THR A 43 -38.13 3.61 -7.10
CA THR A 43 -37.95 5.05 -7.33
C THR A 43 -37.76 5.26 -8.82
N ALA A 44 -38.72 5.92 -9.47
CA ALA A 44 -38.65 6.20 -10.90
C ALA A 44 -37.39 7.03 -11.19
N VAL A 45 -36.47 6.47 -11.98
CA VAL A 45 -35.29 7.20 -12.46
C VAL A 45 -35.79 8.34 -13.35
N PRO A 46 -35.31 9.57 -13.16
CA PRO A 46 -35.73 10.70 -13.99
C PRO A 46 -35.37 10.42 -15.45
N PRO A 47 -36.26 10.79 -16.40
CA PRO A 47 -36.02 10.53 -17.81
C PRO A 47 -34.76 11.28 -18.28
N PRO A 48 -33.99 10.69 -19.21
CA PRO A 48 -32.79 11.31 -19.72
C PRO A 48 -33.09 12.67 -20.38
N PRO A 49 -32.19 13.65 -20.28
CA PRO A 49 -32.40 14.98 -20.83
C PRO A 49 -32.58 14.91 -22.35
N LYS A 50 -33.68 15.50 -22.85
CA LYS A 50 -34.06 15.47 -24.27
C LYS A 50 -33.17 16.34 -25.18
N LYS A 51 -32.31 17.18 -24.60
CA LYS A 51 -31.48 18.15 -25.33
C LYS A 51 -30.03 17.69 -25.31
N LYS A 52 -29.37 17.74 -26.47
CA LYS A 52 -27.91 17.62 -26.56
C LYS A 52 -27.30 18.93 -26.05
N ILE A 53 -26.92 18.95 -24.78
CA ILE A 53 -26.21 20.09 -24.19
C ILE A 53 -24.74 19.92 -24.59
N VAL A 54 -24.25 20.80 -25.46
CA VAL A 54 -22.82 20.89 -25.75
C VAL A 54 -22.17 21.60 -24.56
N LEU A 55 -21.09 21.03 -24.02
CA LEU A 55 -20.31 21.70 -22.99
C LEU A 55 -19.81 23.03 -23.55
N LYS A 56 -20.16 24.12 -22.86
CA LYS A 56 -19.59 25.42 -23.15
C LYS A 56 -18.19 25.45 -22.55
N GLU A 57 -17.22 25.88 -23.35
CA GLU A 57 -15.88 26.15 -22.86
C GLU A 57 -15.96 27.34 -21.90
N VAL A 58 -15.48 27.13 -20.68
CA VAL A 58 -15.35 28.18 -19.68
C VAL A 58 -13.99 28.82 -19.91
N GLN A 59 -13.97 30.09 -20.33
CA GLN A 59 -12.75 30.86 -20.38
C GLN A 59 -12.36 31.24 -18.95
N ASP A 60 -11.23 30.73 -18.48
CA ASP A 60 -10.65 31.09 -17.18
C ASP A 60 -9.49 32.07 -17.41
N ASP A 61 -9.85 33.34 -17.61
CA ASP A 61 -8.89 34.43 -17.79
C ASP A 61 -8.29 34.89 -16.44
N ASN A 62 -8.60 34.22 -15.33
CA ASN A 62 -8.10 34.57 -13.99
C ASN A 62 -6.73 33.93 -13.69
N TYR A 63 -6.07 33.34 -14.68
CA TYR A 63 -4.71 32.84 -14.54
C TYR A 63 -3.69 33.95 -14.86
N SER A 64 -2.91 34.37 -13.86
CA SER A 64 -1.70 35.17 -14.06
C SER A 64 -0.47 34.34 -13.64
N PRO A 65 0.46 34.05 -14.56
CA PRO A 65 1.68 33.33 -14.24
C PRO A 65 2.58 34.14 -13.30
N GLU A 66 2.55 35.47 -13.36
CA GLU A 66 3.31 36.34 -12.46
C GLU A 66 2.82 36.25 -11.01
N TYR A 67 1.51 36.03 -10.82
CA TYR A 67 0.94 35.80 -9.49
C TYR A 67 1.26 34.39 -8.96
N MET A 68 1.21 33.37 -9.82
CA MET A 68 1.48 31.99 -9.40
C MET A 68 2.97 31.68 -9.25
N TYR A 69 3.82 32.35 -10.02
CA TYR A 69 5.27 32.15 -10.04
C TYR A 69 5.99 33.51 -10.03
N PRO A 70 5.98 34.23 -8.90
CA PRO A 70 6.71 35.49 -8.79
C PRO A 70 8.21 35.24 -8.98
N GLU A 71 8.87 36.10 -9.76
CA GLU A 71 10.32 36.01 -9.91
C GLU A 71 11.03 36.39 -8.60
N ASP A 72 11.87 35.47 -8.10
CA ASP A 72 12.73 35.76 -6.97
C ASP A 72 13.78 36.83 -7.34
N LYS A 73 13.91 37.85 -6.50
CA LYS A 73 14.77 39.03 -6.72
C LYS A 73 16.27 38.75 -6.56
N TYR A 74 16.68 37.49 -6.44
CA TYR A 74 18.08 37.10 -6.25
C TYR A 74 18.73 36.77 -7.60
N LYS A 75 19.96 37.27 -7.78
CA LYS A 75 20.69 37.37 -9.05
C LYS A 75 20.66 36.07 -9.88
N LYS A 76 20.15 36.17 -11.12
CA LYS A 76 20.24 35.17 -12.20
C LYS A 76 21.68 35.07 -12.75
N ASP A 77 22.67 34.90 -11.88
CA ASP A 77 24.04 34.63 -12.31
C ASP A 77 24.19 33.11 -12.55
N LYS A 78 24.09 32.73 -13.83
CA LYS A 78 24.28 31.39 -14.41
C LYS A 78 23.34 30.29 -13.91
N LEU A 79 22.16 30.22 -14.50
CA LEU A 79 21.48 28.94 -14.69
C LEU A 79 21.66 28.55 -16.17
N VAL A 80 22.45 27.50 -16.36
CA VAL A 80 22.70 26.83 -17.63
C VAL A 80 21.36 26.60 -18.35
N GLU A 81 21.29 26.95 -19.64
CA GLU A 81 20.23 26.43 -20.52
C GLU A 81 20.30 24.90 -20.52
N THR A 82 19.53 24.25 -19.67
CA THR A 82 19.21 22.83 -19.82
C THR A 82 17.85 22.57 -19.20
N ALA A 83 16.83 22.66 -20.05
CA ALA A 83 15.61 21.88 -19.89
C ALA A 83 14.97 21.66 -21.27
N THR A 84 15.78 21.20 -22.22
CA THR A 84 15.27 20.25 -23.21
C THR A 84 14.92 19.00 -22.43
N GLU A 85 13.70 18.52 -22.60
CA GLU A 85 13.18 17.28 -22.02
C GLU A 85 14.01 16.08 -22.53
N THR A 86 15.16 15.84 -21.92
CA THR A 86 15.86 14.56 -22.01
C THR A 86 15.29 13.62 -20.96
N PRO A 87 14.95 12.37 -21.34
CA PRO A 87 14.39 11.40 -20.41
C PRO A 87 15.39 11.14 -19.30
N VAL A 88 14.88 11.23 -18.07
CA VAL A 88 15.51 10.85 -16.79
C VAL A 88 16.61 9.83 -17.02
N GLU A 89 17.87 10.30 -16.96
CA GLU A 89 19.02 9.41 -16.91
C GLU A 89 18.75 8.37 -15.82
N ALA A 90 18.84 7.11 -16.21
CA ALA A 90 18.91 6.01 -15.29
C ALA A 90 20.12 6.26 -14.39
N VAL A 91 19.88 6.91 -13.24
CA VAL A 91 20.80 6.93 -12.12
C VAL A 91 21.05 5.46 -11.81
N THR A 92 22.20 4.97 -12.25
CA THR A 92 22.68 3.65 -11.91
C THR A 92 22.58 3.54 -10.39
N PRO A 93 21.91 2.51 -9.87
CA PRO A 93 21.68 2.41 -8.43
C PRO A 93 23.02 2.52 -7.71
N SER A 94 23.16 3.52 -6.83
CA SER A 94 24.40 3.79 -6.09
C SER A 94 24.77 2.70 -5.09
N MET A 95 24.02 1.59 -5.09
CA MET A 95 24.21 0.43 -4.24
C MET A 95 23.73 -0.81 -4.98
N SER A 96 24.40 -1.94 -4.76
CA SER A 96 24.02 -3.21 -5.38
C SER A 96 22.82 -3.84 -4.66
N ARG A 97 22.17 -4.79 -5.33
CA ARG A 97 21.07 -5.57 -4.76
C ARG A 97 21.51 -6.29 -3.47
N GLU A 98 22.69 -6.89 -3.50
CA GLU A 98 23.26 -7.66 -2.39
C GLU A 98 23.52 -6.76 -1.19
N GLU A 99 23.96 -5.53 -1.43
CA GLU A 99 24.18 -4.55 -0.38
C GLU A 99 22.88 -4.10 0.28
N CYS A 100 21.81 -3.90 -0.51
CA CYS A 100 20.47 -3.61 0.01
C CYS A 100 19.91 -4.79 0.82
N ILE A 101 20.02 -6.02 0.31
CA ILE A 101 19.60 -7.24 1.03
C ILE A 101 20.41 -7.42 2.31
N GLY A 102 21.70 -7.13 2.31
CA GLY A 102 22.54 -7.17 3.52
C GLY A 102 22.08 -6.17 4.59
N MET A 103 21.50 -5.03 4.18
CA MET A 103 21.02 -4.01 5.10
C MET A 103 19.64 -4.31 5.70
N ILE A 104 18.66 -4.70 4.86
CA ILE A 104 17.26 -4.85 5.29
C ILE A 104 16.81 -6.30 5.42
N GLY A 105 17.59 -7.26 4.90
CA GLY A 105 17.24 -8.67 4.78
C GLY A 105 16.45 -8.98 3.51
N GLN A 106 16.51 -10.24 3.07
CA GLN A 106 15.87 -10.71 1.85
C GLN A 106 14.34 -10.57 1.91
N GLU A 107 13.71 -10.90 3.04
CA GLU A 107 12.26 -10.79 3.22
C GLU A 107 11.74 -9.34 3.06
N LYS A 108 12.49 -8.35 3.58
CA LYS A 108 12.11 -6.94 3.44
C LYS A 108 12.36 -6.43 2.03
N PHE A 109 13.43 -6.88 1.39
CA PHE A 109 13.72 -6.56 0.00
C PHE A 109 12.64 -7.09 -0.94
N ASP A 110 12.22 -8.33 -0.75
CA ASP A 110 11.16 -8.96 -1.55
C ASP A 110 9.82 -8.24 -1.34
N LYS A 111 9.49 -7.89 -0.08
CA LYS A 111 8.30 -7.08 0.23
C LYS A 111 8.31 -5.70 -0.42
N TYR A 112 9.45 -5.02 -0.46
CA TYR A 112 9.55 -3.73 -1.15
C TYR A 112 9.47 -3.90 -2.67
N THR A 113 10.00 -4.99 -3.21
CA THR A 113 9.92 -5.28 -4.64
C THR A 113 8.49 -5.58 -5.07
N GLU A 114 7.73 -6.31 -4.25
CA GLU A 114 6.29 -6.53 -4.46
C GLU A 114 5.51 -5.20 -4.37
N MET A 115 5.82 -4.35 -3.39
CA MET A 115 5.11 -3.09 -3.17
C MET A 115 5.38 -2.05 -4.26
N PHE A 116 6.60 -1.97 -4.76
CA PHE A 116 7.01 -0.99 -5.78
C PHE A 116 7.01 -1.55 -7.20
N GLY A 117 6.78 -2.86 -7.36
CA GLY A 117 6.72 -3.56 -8.65
C GLY A 117 8.03 -3.57 -9.44
N ASN A 118 9.14 -3.13 -8.84
CA ASN A 118 10.43 -3.03 -9.51
C ASN A 118 11.59 -3.08 -8.49
N GLU A 119 12.59 -3.94 -8.75
CA GLU A 119 13.78 -4.09 -7.91
C GLU A 119 14.55 -2.77 -7.75
N SER A 120 14.58 -1.92 -8.80
CA SER A 120 15.27 -0.62 -8.75
C SER A 120 14.66 0.34 -7.72
N ALA A 121 13.35 0.24 -7.46
CA ALA A 121 12.67 1.08 -6.48
C ALA A 121 12.98 0.63 -5.05
N SER A 122 13.06 -0.68 -4.81
CA SER A 122 13.55 -1.25 -3.55
C SER A 122 14.98 -0.81 -3.24
N ILE A 123 15.84 -0.79 -4.26
CA ILE A 123 17.22 -0.32 -4.13
C ILE A 123 17.25 1.17 -3.75
N LYS A 124 16.45 2.03 -4.40
CA LYS A 124 16.33 3.45 -4.03
C LYS A 124 15.87 3.65 -2.58
N ARG A 125 14.95 2.81 -2.09
CA ARG A 125 14.51 2.83 -0.69
C ARG A 125 15.64 2.46 0.26
N CYS A 126 16.45 1.47 -0.09
CA CYS A 126 17.65 1.12 0.66
C CYS A 126 18.68 2.26 0.68
N THR A 127 18.88 2.96 -0.44
CA THR A 127 19.81 4.11 -0.49
C THR A 127 19.39 5.20 0.47
N LEU A 128 18.08 5.48 0.52
CA LEU A 128 17.51 6.42 1.47
C LEU A 128 17.74 5.96 2.92
N LEU A 129 17.41 4.71 3.24
CA LEU A 129 17.63 4.15 4.59
C LEU A 129 19.11 4.22 5.02
N LYS A 130 20.04 3.99 4.08
CA LYS A 130 21.48 4.10 4.29
C LYS A 130 21.92 5.52 4.63
N SER A 131 21.32 6.52 3.99
CA SER A 131 21.59 7.93 4.33
C SER A 131 21.08 8.31 5.72
N MET A 132 20.00 7.68 6.19
CA MET A 132 19.41 7.97 7.51
C MET A 132 20.13 7.27 8.68
N GLN A 133 20.81 6.14 8.44
CA GLN A 133 21.56 5.41 9.48
C GLN A 133 22.94 6.00 9.78
N LYS A 134 23.42 6.96 8.96
CA LYS A 134 24.73 7.62 9.12
C LYS A 134 24.65 9.01 9.77
N GLY A 135 23.48 9.42 10.23
CA GLY A 135 23.27 10.63 11.05
C GLY A 135 23.07 10.28 12.51
#